data_AF-A0A843KUP9-F1
#
_entry.id   AF-A0A843KUP9-F1
#
_cell.length_a   1.000
_cell.length_b   1.000
_cell.length_c   1.000
_cell.angle_alpha   90.00
_cell.angle_beta   90.00
_cell.angle_gamma   90.00
#
_symmetry.space_group_name_H-M   'P 1'
#
loop_
_entity.id
_entity.type
_entity.pdbx_description
1 polymer ?
#
loop_
_entity_poly.entity_id
_entity_poly.type
_entity_poly.pdbx_seq_one_letter_code
_entity_poly.pdbx_strand_id
1 'polypeptide(L)'
;MAQFKPFETEGMPIEEQPMDWKDMVKAPYDKKAVDAYTRTRIILMNGIENNAVLMSHAIERMHPDPEVKKSMALMRRIDSQQQVAVNWLNPADQSVIETTLGYEQVAVDLTANLAKNEPDPYVKQTLDFALLEDFDHLYRYSCLYDYIEGGDPEAIVQGKTEVKPGRPTSIEHRHPVDSMRKHYDKDTAGIKTKMNYTTIVSGEQQTMLYYRSHGFM
;
A
#
# COMPACT_ATOMS: atom_id res chain seq x y z
N MET A 1 -13.55 23.24 2.91
CA MET A 1 -13.52 22.13 1.93
C MET A 1 -14.81 21.34 2.08
N ALA A 2 -15.48 20.98 0.98
CA ALA A 2 -16.62 20.07 1.06
C ALA A 2 -16.14 18.73 1.64
N GLN A 3 -16.84 18.21 2.64
CA GLN A 3 -16.54 16.91 3.23
C GLN A 3 -16.85 15.83 2.18
N PHE A 4 -15.86 15.04 1.75
CA PHE A 4 -16.09 13.90 0.87
C PHE A 4 -16.92 12.85 1.63
N LYS A 5 -18.11 12.54 1.12
CA LYS A 5 -19.06 11.62 1.73
C LYS A 5 -19.33 10.46 0.76
N PRO A 6 -18.49 9.41 0.75
CA PRO A 6 -18.50 8.37 -0.28
C PRO A 6 -19.85 7.62 -0.39
N PHE A 7 -20.60 7.51 0.70
CA PHE A 7 -21.91 6.86 0.71
C PHE A 7 -23.07 7.75 0.24
N GLU A 8 -22.85 9.05 0.06
CA GLU A 8 -23.83 9.98 -0.53
C GLU A 8 -23.57 10.21 -2.03
N THR A 9 -22.42 9.77 -2.55
CA THR A 9 -22.11 9.80 -3.98
C THR A 9 -22.84 8.70 -4.73
N GLU A 10 -23.43 9.04 -5.88
CA GLU A 10 -24.00 8.07 -6.80
C GLU A 10 -22.89 7.12 -7.29
N GLY A 11 -23.07 5.82 -7.08
CA GLY A 11 -22.13 4.80 -7.53
C GLY A 11 -22.32 4.45 -9.00
N MET A 12 -21.42 3.63 -9.54
CA MET A 12 -21.52 3.10 -10.90
C MET A 12 -22.05 1.65 -10.86
N PRO A 13 -23.08 1.29 -11.64
CA PRO A 13 -23.54 -0.10 -11.77
C PRO A 13 -22.39 -1.04 -12.16
N ILE A 14 -22.37 -2.28 -11.67
CA ILE A 14 -21.25 -3.21 -11.90
C ILE A 14 -21.05 -3.53 -13.39
N GLU A 15 -22.13 -3.46 -14.18
CA GLU A 15 -22.12 -3.66 -15.62
C GLU A 15 -21.44 -2.53 -16.40
N GLU A 16 -21.31 -1.34 -15.79
CA GLU A 16 -20.71 -0.13 -16.39
C GLU A 16 -19.27 0.11 -15.93
N GLN A 17 -18.80 -0.60 -14.90
CA GLN A 17 -17.43 -0.48 -14.38
C GLN A 17 -16.31 -1.10 -15.25
N PRO A 18 -16.53 -2.09 -16.15
CA PRO A 18 -15.47 -2.61 -17.00
C PRO A 18 -14.84 -1.53 -17.88
N MET A 19 -13.50 -1.47 -17.88
CA MET A 19 -12.75 -0.50 -18.68
C MET A 19 -12.31 -1.09 -20.03
N ASP A 20 -12.28 -0.27 -21.07
CA ASP A 20 -11.60 -0.60 -22.32
C ASP A 20 -10.09 -0.26 -22.25
N TRP A 21 -9.36 -0.59 -23.33
CA TRP A 21 -7.91 -0.31 -23.39
C TRP A 21 -7.57 1.19 -23.36
N LYS A 22 -8.44 2.05 -23.91
CA LYS A 22 -8.23 3.50 -23.93
C LYS A 22 -8.42 4.09 -22.54
N ASP A 23 -9.34 3.54 -21.76
CA ASP A 23 -9.58 3.94 -20.39
C ASP A 23 -8.49 3.42 -19.45
N MET A 24 -8.04 2.18 -19.64
CA MET A 24 -7.02 1.55 -18.80
C MET A 24 -5.60 2.09 -19.06
N VAL A 25 -5.23 2.37 -20.31
CA VAL A 25 -3.85 2.77 -20.66
C VAL A 25 -3.71 4.29 -20.60
N LYS A 26 -3.11 4.77 -19.51
CA LYS A 26 -2.74 6.18 -19.32
C LYS A 26 -1.22 6.36 -19.44
N ALA A 27 -0.79 7.61 -19.70
CA ALA A 27 0.63 7.93 -19.70
C ALA A 27 1.21 7.78 -18.29
N PRO A 28 2.35 7.08 -18.11
CA PRO A 28 3.05 7.05 -16.84
C PRO A 28 3.49 8.46 -16.39
N TYR A 29 3.68 8.64 -15.09
CA TYR A 29 4.26 9.89 -14.60
C TYR A 29 5.74 10.01 -14.95
N ASP A 30 6.25 11.23 -15.07
CA ASP A 30 7.70 11.47 -15.17
C ASP A 30 8.33 11.32 -13.77
N LYS A 31 9.23 10.34 -13.60
CA LYS A 31 9.86 10.04 -12.31
C LYS A 31 10.64 11.21 -11.70
N LYS A 32 11.09 12.18 -12.53
CA LYS A 32 11.84 13.37 -12.09
C LYS A 32 10.93 14.54 -11.71
N ALA A 33 9.75 14.62 -12.30
CA ALA A 33 8.83 15.75 -12.10
C ALA A 33 7.63 15.43 -11.19
N VAL A 34 7.35 14.14 -10.95
CA VAL A 34 6.21 13.71 -10.14
C VAL A 34 6.34 14.20 -8.70
N ASP A 35 5.24 14.69 -8.14
CA ASP A 35 5.14 14.96 -6.71
C ASP A 35 5.19 13.65 -5.92
N ALA A 36 5.97 13.63 -4.82
CA ALA A 36 6.12 12.44 -3.98
C ALA A 36 4.76 11.89 -3.51
N TYR A 37 3.78 12.75 -3.21
CA TYR A 37 2.45 12.31 -2.80
C TYR A 37 1.52 11.91 -3.95
N THR A 38 1.83 12.28 -5.19
CA THR A 38 1.19 11.64 -6.35
C THR A 38 1.70 10.20 -6.47
N ARG A 39 3.01 10.01 -6.35
CA ARG A 39 3.65 8.68 -6.37
C ARG A 39 3.11 7.77 -5.26
N THR A 40 3.11 8.22 -4.01
CA THR A 40 2.65 7.40 -2.87
C THR A 40 1.17 7.02 -2.98
N ARG A 41 0.31 7.90 -3.51
CA ARG A 41 -1.10 7.58 -3.77
C ARG A 41 -1.25 6.48 -4.81
N ILE A 42 -0.49 6.55 -5.91
CA ILE A 42 -0.50 5.51 -6.94
C ILE A 42 -0.05 4.17 -6.36
N ILE A 43 1.04 4.15 -5.58
CA ILE A 43 1.55 2.95 -4.93
C ILE A 43 0.52 2.37 -3.95
N LEU A 44 -0.08 3.20 -3.09
CA LEU A 44 -1.09 2.75 -2.13
C LEU A 44 -2.34 2.22 -2.83
N MET A 45 -2.85 2.93 -3.84
CA MET A 45 -4.02 2.48 -4.59
C MET A 45 -3.75 1.15 -5.30
N ASN A 46 -2.57 0.97 -5.88
CA ASN A 46 -2.16 -0.32 -6.45
C ASN A 46 -2.21 -1.45 -5.40
N GLY A 47 -1.72 -1.20 -4.19
CA GLY A 47 -1.79 -2.17 -3.10
C GLY A 47 -3.21 -2.50 -2.64
N ILE A 48 -4.10 -1.50 -2.61
CA ILE A 48 -5.52 -1.69 -2.31
C ILE A 48 -6.19 -2.59 -3.36
N GLU A 49 -5.98 -2.30 -4.64
CA GLU A 49 -6.56 -3.12 -5.72
C GLU A 49 -5.98 -4.54 -5.74
N ASN A 50 -4.67 -4.70 -5.51
CA ASN A 50 -4.05 -6.03 -5.40
C ASN A 50 -4.64 -6.85 -4.24
N ASN A 51 -4.85 -6.24 -3.07
CA ASN A 51 -5.48 -6.95 -1.96
C ASN A 51 -6.94 -7.32 -2.28
N ALA A 52 -7.69 -6.47 -2.99
CA ALA A 52 -9.05 -6.79 -3.45
C ALA A 52 -9.07 -8.02 -4.39
N VAL A 53 -8.16 -8.06 -5.37
CA VAL A 53 -7.99 -9.19 -6.29
C VAL A 53 -7.60 -10.48 -5.53
N LEU A 54 -6.66 -10.40 -4.60
CA LEU A 54 -6.22 -11.56 -3.82
C LEU A 54 -7.32 -12.07 -2.88
N MET A 55 -8.05 -11.17 -2.23
CA MET A 55 -9.16 -11.49 -1.35
C MET A 55 -10.30 -12.18 -2.12
N SER A 56 -10.69 -11.65 -3.28
CA SER A 56 -11.75 -12.27 -4.10
C SER A 56 -11.37 -13.68 -4.55
N HIS A 57 -10.10 -13.93 -4.91
CA HIS A 57 -9.57 -15.28 -5.15
C HIS A 57 -9.60 -16.18 -3.91
N ALA A 58 -9.31 -15.64 -2.71
CA ALA A 58 -9.39 -16.40 -1.47
C ALA A 58 -10.84 -16.80 -1.16
N ILE A 59 -11.79 -15.87 -1.27
CA ILE A 59 -13.22 -16.10 -1.06
C ILE A 59 -13.72 -17.18 -2.02
N GLU A 60 -13.43 -17.07 -3.32
CA GLU A 60 -13.89 -18.05 -4.31
C GLU A 60 -13.45 -19.49 -3.98
N ARG A 61 -12.22 -19.65 -3.47
CA ARG A 61 -11.65 -20.96 -3.10
C ARG A 61 -12.29 -21.54 -1.84
N MET A 62 -12.72 -20.71 -0.90
CA MET A 62 -13.20 -21.14 0.42
C MET A 62 -14.72 -21.14 0.56
N HIS A 63 -15.44 -20.33 -0.22
CA HIS A 63 -16.88 -20.16 -0.09
C HIS A 63 -17.62 -21.37 -0.71
N PRO A 64 -18.69 -21.89 -0.09
CA PRO A 64 -19.43 -23.03 -0.66
C PRO A 64 -20.42 -22.64 -1.76
N ASP A 65 -21.00 -21.44 -1.67
CA ASP A 65 -22.08 -20.98 -2.58
C ASP A 65 -21.57 -20.57 -3.97
N PRO A 66 -22.03 -21.21 -5.07
CA PRO A 66 -21.68 -20.86 -6.44
C PRO A 66 -22.06 -19.43 -6.86
N GLU A 67 -23.16 -18.87 -6.37
CA GLU A 67 -23.59 -17.53 -6.76
C GLU A 67 -22.64 -16.47 -6.19
N VAL A 68 -22.18 -16.66 -4.95
CA VAL A 68 -21.13 -15.81 -4.37
C VAL A 68 -19.84 -15.90 -5.20
N LYS A 69 -19.43 -17.10 -5.64
CA LYS A 69 -18.25 -17.26 -6.50
C LYS A 69 -18.39 -16.52 -7.82
N LYS A 70 -19.57 -16.59 -8.44
CA LYS A 70 -19.88 -15.89 -9.69
C LYS A 70 -19.79 -14.37 -9.51
N SER A 71 -20.35 -13.82 -8.44
CA SER A 71 -20.23 -12.40 -8.11
C SER A 71 -18.77 -11.99 -7.87
N MET A 72 -18.00 -12.80 -7.13
CA MET A 72 -16.57 -12.53 -6.90
C MET A 72 -15.76 -12.56 -8.20
N ALA A 73 -16.08 -13.45 -9.14
CA ALA A 73 -15.41 -13.51 -10.43
C ALA A 73 -15.65 -12.26 -11.29
N LEU A 74 -16.87 -11.70 -11.25
CA LEU A 74 -17.21 -10.44 -11.94
C LEU A 74 -16.47 -9.26 -11.33
N MET A 75 -16.55 -9.07 -10.00
CA MET A 75 -15.84 -7.99 -9.30
C MET A 75 -14.34 -8.05 -9.54
N ARG A 76 -13.75 -9.25 -9.40
CA ARG A 76 -12.30 -9.44 -9.61
C ARG A 76 -11.84 -9.04 -11.01
N ARG A 77 -12.68 -9.23 -12.04
CA ARG A 77 -12.32 -8.77 -13.40
C ARG A 77 -12.16 -7.26 -13.44
N ILE A 78 -13.07 -6.53 -12.79
CA ILE A 78 -13.06 -5.07 -12.69
C ILE A 78 -11.86 -4.61 -11.85
N ASP A 79 -11.69 -5.17 -10.64
CA ASP A 79 -10.57 -4.84 -9.75
C ASP A 79 -9.22 -5.09 -10.44
N SER A 80 -9.10 -6.18 -11.22
CA SER A 80 -7.89 -6.46 -12.00
C SER A 80 -7.62 -5.41 -13.08
N GLN A 81 -8.65 -4.84 -13.71
CA GLN A 81 -8.48 -3.76 -14.68
C GLN A 81 -8.08 -2.45 -13.99
N GLN A 82 -8.67 -2.15 -12.82
CA GLN A 82 -8.34 -0.99 -12.00
C GLN A 82 -6.90 -1.07 -11.47
N GLN A 83 -6.51 -2.24 -10.98
CA GLN A 83 -5.14 -2.54 -10.56
C GLN A 83 -4.14 -2.28 -11.69
N VAL A 84 -4.40 -2.81 -12.89
CA VAL A 84 -3.52 -2.61 -14.05
C VAL A 84 -3.45 -1.14 -14.45
N ALA A 85 -4.59 -0.43 -14.50
CA ALA A 85 -4.64 0.99 -14.84
C ALA A 85 -3.77 1.83 -13.89
N VAL A 86 -3.91 1.61 -12.58
CA VAL A 86 -3.15 2.34 -11.56
C VAL A 86 -1.68 1.94 -11.59
N ASN A 87 -1.38 0.65 -11.67
CA ASN A 87 -0.01 0.15 -11.67
C ASN A 87 0.80 0.68 -12.85
N TRP A 88 0.19 0.78 -14.04
CA TRP A 88 0.83 1.30 -15.27
C TRP A 88 1.07 2.80 -15.27
N LEU A 89 0.62 3.53 -14.24
CA LEU A 89 1.07 4.91 -14.03
C LEU A 89 2.53 4.98 -13.56
N ASN A 90 3.07 3.91 -12.99
CA ASN A 90 4.50 3.85 -12.66
C ASN A 90 5.33 3.73 -13.94
N PRO A 91 6.33 4.59 -14.15
CA PRO A 91 7.14 4.58 -15.35
C PRO A 91 8.14 3.42 -15.36
N ALA A 92 8.36 2.86 -16.55
CA ALA A 92 9.22 1.70 -16.75
C ALA A 92 10.73 2.01 -16.60
N ASP A 93 11.12 3.28 -16.53
CA ASP A 93 12.50 3.72 -16.38
C ASP A 93 12.92 3.96 -14.92
N GLN A 94 12.07 3.57 -13.95
CA GLN A 94 12.43 3.53 -12.53
C GLN A 94 13.30 2.31 -12.21
N SER A 95 14.35 2.52 -11.42
CA SER A 95 15.12 1.41 -10.84
C SER A 95 14.33 0.70 -9.73
N VAL A 96 14.78 -0.50 -9.39
CA VAL A 96 14.21 -1.26 -8.26
C VAL A 96 14.38 -0.48 -6.96
N ILE A 97 15.52 0.18 -6.76
CA ILE A 97 15.78 0.96 -5.54
C ILE A 97 14.93 2.25 -5.51
N GLU A 98 14.80 2.95 -6.65
CA GLU A 98 13.91 4.13 -6.75
C GLU A 98 12.46 3.78 -6.40
N THR A 99 12.00 2.63 -6.89
CA THR A 99 10.66 2.11 -6.60
C THR A 99 10.53 1.73 -5.12
N THR A 100 11.54 1.06 -4.56
CA THR A 100 11.58 0.67 -3.14
C THR A 100 11.50 1.87 -2.21
N LEU A 101 12.22 2.96 -2.50
CA LEU A 101 12.11 4.20 -1.74
C LEU A 101 10.70 4.79 -1.79
N GLY A 102 10.01 4.68 -2.92
CA GLY A 102 8.60 5.03 -3.02
C GLY A 102 7.70 4.20 -2.09
N TYR A 103 7.93 2.88 -2.03
CA TYR A 103 7.21 1.98 -1.11
C TYR A 103 7.46 2.33 0.35
N GLU A 104 8.71 2.55 0.73
CA GLU A 104 9.05 2.92 2.11
C GLU A 104 8.52 4.30 2.49
N GLN A 105 8.44 5.23 1.54
CA GLN A 105 7.74 6.50 1.75
C GLN A 105 6.25 6.30 2.02
N VAL A 106 5.59 5.37 1.29
CA VAL A 106 4.19 5.00 1.61
C VAL A 106 4.10 4.44 3.02
N ALA A 107 4.96 3.49 3.39
CA ALA A 107 4.92 2.84 4.70
C ALA A 107 4.99 3.88 5.83
N VAL A 108 6.03 4.73 5.84
CA VAL A 108 6.19 5.76 6.88
C VAL A 108 4.99 6.70 6.97
N ASP A 109 4.60 7.31 5.85
CA ASP A 109 3.58 8.37 5.88
C ASP A 109 2.17 7.83 6.10
N LEU A 110 1.86 6.67 5.53
CA LEU A 110 0.59 5.98 5.73
C LEU A 110 0.47 5.53 7.19
N THR A 111 1.45 4.81 7.72
CA THR A 111 1.43 4.31 9.10
C THR A 111 1.31 5.47 10.08
N ALA A 112 2.06 6.56 9.88
CA ALA A 112 1.95 7.76 10.71
C ALA A 112 0.57 8.42 10.61
N ASN A 113 -0.02 8.50 9.42
CA ASN A 113 -1.36 9.08 9.22
C ASN A 113 -2.43 8.23 9.92
N LEU A 114 -2.39 6.91 9.74
CA LEU A 114 -3.33 5.98 10.34
C LEU A 114 -3.21 6.00 11.87
N ALA A 115 -2.00 6.00 12.42
CA ALA A 115 -1.76 6.08 13.85
C ALA A 115 -2.31 7.36 14.48
N LYS A 116 -2.19 8.51 13.80
CA LYS A 116 -2.80 9.78 14.24
C LYS A 116 -4.33 9.75 14.21
N ASN A 117 -4.91 8.85 13.43
CA ASN A 117 -6.34 8.76 13.17
C ASN A 117 -7.02 7.54 13.78
N GLU A 118 -6.30 6.68 14.48
CA GLU A 118 -6.83 5.43 15.03
C GLU A 118 -7.49 5.65 16.39
N PRO A 119 -8.81 5.37 16.54
CA PRO A 119 -9.49 5.50 17.81
C PRO A 119 -9.23 4.36 18.79
N ASP A 120 -8.89 3.15 18.33
CA ASP A 120 -8.56 2.01 19.21
C ASP A 120 -7.13 2.16 19.75
N PRO A 121 -6.94 2.29 21.08
CA PRO A 121 -5.61 2.52 21.65
C PRO A 121 -4.61 1.40 21.38
N TYR A 122 -5.07 0.15 21.29
CA TYR A 122 -4.21 -0.98 21.02
C TYR A 122 -3.80 -1.00 19.55
N VAL A 123 -4.74 -0.83 18.62
CA VAL A 123 -4.42 -0.75 17.19
C VAL A 123 -3.48 0.43 16.93
N LYS A 124 -3.71 1.59 17.55
CA LYS A 124 -2.80 2.72 17.48
C LYS A 124 -1.39 2.33 17.94
N GLN A 125 -1.26 1.66 19.08
CA GLN A 125 0.03 1.22 19.59
C GLN A 125 0.74 0.27 18.61
N THR A 126 0.00 -0.60 17.91
CA THR A 126 0.59 -1.47 16.88
C THR A 126 1.13 -0.69 15.69
N LEU A 127 0.43 0.36 15.25
CA LEU A 127 0.87 1.25 14.17
C LEU A 127 2.08 2.10 14.60
N ASP A 128 2.06 2.66 15.82
CA ASP A 128 3.19 3.40 16.37
C ASP A 128 4.47 2.53 16.42
N PHE A 129 4.31 1.24 16.75
CA PHE A 129 5.42 0.30 16.76
C PHE A 129 5.89 -0.06 15.35
N ALA A 130 4.97 -0.30 14.40
CA ALA A 130 5.31 -0.58 13.01
C ALA A 130 6.12 0.56 12.38
N LEU A 131 5.77 1.81 12.70
CA LEU A 131 6.45 3.00 12.20
C LEU A 131 7.97 3.03 12.50
N LEU A 132 8.41 2.38 13.58
CA LEU A 132 9.84 2.27 13.89
C LEU A 132 10.60 1.44 12.85
N GLU A 133 9.95 0.42 12.30
CA GLU A 133 10.50 -0.44 11.24
C GLU A 133 10.46 0.28 9.89
N ASP A 134 9.37 1.00 9.60
CA ASP A 134 9.25 1.79 8.36
C ASP A 134 10.36 2.87 8.25
N PHE A 135 10.68 3.57 9.35
CA PHE A 135 11.80 4.52 9.37
C PHE A 135 13.16 3.83 9.17
N ASP A 136 13.33 2.63 9.73
CA ASP A 136 14.56 1.86 9.60
C ASP A 136 14.82 1.43 8.16
N HIS A 137 13.77 0.98 7.47
CA HIS A 137 13.85 0.56 6.08
C HIS A 137 14.08 1.75 5.14
N LEU A 138 13.32 2.84 5.30
CA LEU A 138 13.50 4.04 4.50
C LEU A 138 14.95 4.54 4.57
N TYR A 139 15.55 4.54 5.77
CA TYR A 139 16.95 4.88 5.95
C TYR A 139 17.91 3.93 5.22
N ARG A 140 17.74 2.61 5.40
CA ARG A 140 18.63 1.61 4.80
C ARG A 140 18.57 1.64 3.27
N TYR A 141 17.37 1.75 2.70
CA TYR A 141 17.22 1.87 1.25
C TYR A 141 17.71 3.21 0.72
N SER A 142 17.66 4.27 1.52
CA SER A 142 18.28 5.56 1.16
C SER A 142 19.80 5.42 1.07
N CYS A 143 20.43 4.76 2.05
CA CYS A 143 21.86 4.45 1.98
C CYS A 143 22.21 3.53 0.81
N LEU A 144 21.36 2.55 0.50
CA LEU A 144 21.57 1.65 -0.63
C LEU A 144 21.49 2.39 -1.97
N TYR A 145 20.56 3.33 -2.12
CA TYR A 145 20.39 4.14 -3.33
C TYR A 145 21.61 5.01 -3.61
N ASP A 146 22.11 5.69 -2.57
CA ASP A 146 23.35 6.46 -2.65
C ASP A 146 24.54 5.54 -3.00
N TYR A 147 24.67 4.41 -2.33
CA TYR A 147 25.81 3.52 -2.51
C TYR A 147 25.86 2.81 -3.87
N ILE A 148 24.72 2.32 -4.37
CA ILE A 148 24.66 1.51 -5.60
C ILE A 148 24.45 2.38 -6.84
N GLU A 149 23.59 3.39 -6.75
CA GLU A 149 23.16 4.19 -7.90
C GLU A 149 23.71 5.62 -7.86
N GLY A 150 24.39 6.03 -6.78
CA GLY A 150 24.85 7.42 -6.60
C GLY A 150 23.69 8.41 -6.46
N GLY A 151 22.51 7.89 -6.10
CA GLY A 151 21.26 8.63 -6.12
C GLY A 151 21.01 9.39 -4.82
N ASP A 152 20.39 10.57 -4.96
CA ASP A 152 19.94 11.36 -3.81
C ASP A 152 18.52 10.92 -3.40
N PRO A 153 18.32 10.30 -2.21
CA PRO A 153 16.98 9.92 -1.75
C PRO A 153 16.02 11.11 -1.65
N GLU A 154 16.52 12.34 -1.44
CA GLU A 154 15.68 13.55 -1.40
C GLU A 154 15.04 13.87 -2.76
N ALA A 155 15.62 13.41 -3.88
CA ALA A 155 14.96 13.52 -5.19
C ALA A 155 13.65 12.69 -5.26
N ILE A 156 13.50 11.69 -4.39
CA ILE A 156 12.35 10.81 -4.29
C ILE A 156 11.41 11.25 -3.18
N VAL A 157 11.92 11.40 -1.94
CA VAL A 157 11.09 11.75 -0.79
C VAL A 157 10.73 13.23 -0.71
N GLN A 158 11.49 14.09 -1.40
CA GLN A 158 11.24 15.51 -1.60
C GLN A 158 11.08 16.31 -0.29
N GLY A 159 11.84 15.96 0.75
CA GLY A 159 11.76 16.57 2.08
C GLY A 159 10.40 16.39 2.77
N LYS A 160 9.51 15.55 2.23
CA LYS A 160 8.17 15.33 2.78
C LYS A 160 8.13 14.24 3.85
N THR A 161 9.14 13.38 3.84
CA THR A 161 9.28 12.24 4.74
C THR A 161 10.70 12.23 5.26
N GLU A 162 10.86 12.20 6.57
CA GLU A 162 12.17 12.30 7.22
C GLU A 162 12.97 11.01 7.02
N VAL A 163 14.13 11.12 6.36
CA VAL A 163 15.15 10.06 6.34
C VAL A 163 16.11 10.28 7.51
N LYS A 164 16.09 9.37 8.49
CA LYS A 164 16.94 9.46 9.70
C LYS A 164 17.61 8.14 10.03
N PRO A 165 18.75 8.15 10.73
CA PRO A 165 19.42 6.92 11.12
C PRO A 165 18.48 5.92 11.80
N GLY A 166 18.37 4.74 11.20
CA GLY A 166 17.62 3.63 11.76
C GLY A 166 18.31 3.00 12.97
N ARG A 167 17.59 2.13 13.68
CA ARG A 167 18.13 1.28 14.75
C ARG A 167 19.31 0.44 14.22
N PRO A 168 20.31 0.13 15.06
CA PRO A 168 21.38 -0.80 14.69
C PRO A 168 20.84 -2.16 14.21
N THR A 169 21.42 -2.71 13.14
CA THR A 169 21.01 -3.99 12.54
C THR A 169 20.93 -5.13 13.55
N SER A 170 21.84 -5.16 14.54
CA SER A 170 21.88 -6.19 15.58
C SER A 170 20.63 -6.24 16.47
N ILE A 171 19.82 -5.18 16.51
CA ILE A 171 18.60 -5.09 17.33
C ILE A 171 17.33 -4.87 16.50
N GLU A 172 17.43 -4.93 15.17
CA GLU A 172 16.31 -4.76 14.26
C GLU A 172 15.41 -6.00 14.23
N HIS A 173 16.04 -7.18 14.18
CA HIS A 173 15.34 -8.45 14.11
C HIS A 173 14.68 -8.81 15.45
N ARG A 174 13.45 -9.32 15.36
CA ARG A 174 12.66 -9.79 16.49
C ARG A 174 12.27 -11.25 16.30
N HIS A 175 12.09 -11.97 17.41
CA HIS A 175 11.58 -13.32 17.35
C HIS A 175 10.14 -13.31 16.81
N PRO A 176 9.73 -14.25 15.93
CA PRO A 176 8.40 -14.19 15.30
C PRO A 176 7.22 -14.18 16.29
N VAL A 177 7.38 -14.78 17.47
CA VAL A 177 6.37 -14.75 18.54
C VAL A 177 6.12 -13.33 19.05
N ASP A 178 7.13 -12.47 19.05
CA ASP A 178 7.02 -11.06 19.48
C ASP A 178 6.35 -10.18 18.42
N SER A 179 6.17 -10.71 17.20
CA SER A 179 5.40 -10.08 16.13
C SER A 179 3.90 -10.37 16.22
N MET A 180 3.45 -11.26 17.11
CA MET A 180 2.02 -11.53 17.26
C MET A 180 1.29 -10.28 17.78
N ARG A 181 0.13 -10.01 17.20
CA ARG A 181 -0.76 -8.90 17.57
C ARG A 181 -2.15 -9.46 17.83
N LYS A 182 -2.87 -8.86 18.77
CA LYS A 182 -4.29 -9.17 18.98
C LYS A 182 -5.07 -8.63 17.78
N HIS A 183 -5.91 -9.48 17.19
CA HIS A 183 -6.85 -9.04 16.17
C HIS A 183 -7.91 -8.11 16.78
N TYR A 184 -8.36 -7.09 16.04
CA TYR A 184 -9.53 -6.30 16.44
C TYR A 184 -10.80 -7.19 16.50
N ASP A 185 -11.75 -6.84 17.36
CA ASP A 185 -13.05 -7.52 17.42
C ASP A 185 -13.92 -7.06 16.25
N LYS A 186 -14.24 -7.97 15.32
CA LYS A 186 -14.99 -7.62 14.11
C LYS A 186 -16.41 -7.12 14.38
N ASP A 187 -17.02 -7.53 15.49
CA ASP A 187 -18.42 -7.23 15.80
C ASP A 187 -18.53 -5.91 16.57
N THR A 188 -17.51 -5.54 17.35
CA THR A 188 -17.54 -4.33 18.19
C THR A 188 -16.61 -3.20 17.72
N ALA A 189 -15.62 -3.46 16.87
CA ALA A 189 -14.70 -2.41 16.41
C ALA A 189 -15.42 -1.34 15.58
N GLY A 190 -15.01 -0.08 15.79
CA GLY A 190 -15.50 1.05 15.04
C GLY A 190 -15.14 0.95 13.55
N ILE A 191 -15.99 1.52 12.68
CA ILE A 191 -15.76 1.47 11.23
C ILE A 191 -14.41 2.09 10.84
N LYS A 192 -13.98 3.15 11.52
CA LYS A 192 -12.68 3.80 11.27
C LYS A 192 -11.51 2.85 11.53
N THR A 193 -11.53 2.09 12.62
CA THR A 193 -10.52 1.06 12.93
C THR A 193 -10.48 -0.03 11.86
N LYS A 194 -11.65 -0.50 11.41
CA LYS A 194 -11.74 -1.51 10.34
C LYS A 194 -11.16 -0.99 9.02
N MET A 195 -11.46 0.26 8.66
CA MET A 195 -10.91 0.91 7.47
C MET A 195 -9.40 1.08 7.58
N ASN A 196 -8.89 1.65 8.68
CA ASN A 196 -7.46 1.83 8.91
C ASN A 196 -6.71 0.49 8.82
N TYR A 197 -7.23 -0.55 9.48
CA TYR A 197 -6.65 -1.89 9.43
C TYR A 197 -6.60 -2.45 8.02
N THR A 198 -7.69 -2.33 7.25
CA THR A 198 -7.74 -2.87 5.88
C THR A 198 -6.79 -2.09 4.96
N THR A 199 -6.69 -0.77 5.13
CA THR A 199 -5.77 0.08 4.37
C THR A 199 -4.31 -0.26 4.63
N ILE A 200 -3.89 -0.39 5.90
CA ILE A 200 -2.49 -0.73 6.21
C ILE A 200 -2.14 -2.13 5.70
N VAL A 201 -3.03 -3.12 5.90
CA VAL A 201 -2.80 -4.48 5.40
C VAL A 201 -2.63 -4.51 3.88
N SER A 202 -3.42 -3.74 3.13
CA SER A 202 -3.26 -3.62 1.68
C SER A 202 -1.90 -3.03 1.29
N GLY A 203 -1.47 -1.95 1.96
CA GLY A 203 -0.16 -1.33 1.72
C GLY A 203 1.01 -2.29 2.01
N GLU A 204 1.02 -2.87 3.21
CA GLU A 204 2.07 -3.79 3.66
C GLU A 204 2.15 -5.06 2.82
N GLN A 205 1.00 -5.62 2.43
CA GLN A 205 0.97 -6.81 1.58
C GLN A 205 1.59 -6.52 0.21
N GLN A 206 1.33 -5.35 -0.36
CA GLN A 206 1.93 -4.95 -1.62
C GLN A 206 3.44 -4.80 -1.51
N THR A 207 3.94 -4.11 -0.48
CA THR A 207 5.38 -3.94 -0.23
C THR A 207 6.07 -5.31 -0.11
N MET A 208 5.47 -6.23 0.67
CA MET A 208 5.98 -7.59 0.83
C MET A 208 6.01 -8.36 -0.51
N LEU A 209 4.97 -8.27 -1.33
CA LEU A 209 4.93 -8.92 -2.64
C LEU A 209 5.99 -8.36 -3.59
N TYR A 210 6.22 -7.04 -3.54
CA TYR A 210 7.27 -6.38 -4.30
C TYR A 210 8.66 -6.90 -3.91
N TYR A 211 8.98 -6.98 -2.62
CA TYR A 211 10.26 -7.52 -2.15
C TYR A 211 10.48 -8.97 -2.56
N ARG A 212 9.44 -9.80 -2.55
CA ARG A 212 9.58 -11.20 -2.99
C ARG A 212 9.81 -11.35 -4.49
N SER A 213 9.42 -10.37 -5.29
CA SER A 213 9.53 -10.40 -6.75
C SER A 213 10.72 -9.62 -7.31
N HIS A 214 11.31 -8.72 -6.52
CA HIS A 214 12.39 -7.84 -6.98
C HIS A 214 13.59 -7.79 -6.02
N GLY A 215 13.48 -8.35 -4.81
CA GLY A 215 14.55 -8.36 -3.80
C GLY A 215 15.63 -9.41 -4.02
N PHE A 216 15.85 -9.83 -5.27
CA PHE A 216 16.96 -10.74 -5.60
C PHE A 216 18.26 -9.95 -5.54
N MET A 217 19.21 -10.43 -4.74
CA MET A 217 20.60 -9.96 -4.67
C MET A 217 21.55 -11.09 -5.03
#